data_AF-A0A0F9ICD0-F1
#
_entry.id   AF-A0A0F9ICD0-F1
#
_cell.length_a   1.000
_cell.length_b   1.000
_cell.length_c   1.000
_cell.angle_alpha   90.00
_cell.angle_beta   90.00
_cell.angle_gamma   90.00
#
_symmetry.space_group_name_H-M   'P 1'
#
loop_
_entity.id
_entity.type
_entity.pdbx_description
1 polymer ?
#
loop_
_entity_poly.entity_id
_entity_poly.type
_entity_poly.pdbx_seq_one_letter_code
_entity_poly.pdbx_strand_id
1 'polypeptide(L)' 'MKEVTKELEWKNIDHEIYRVYVFRNGDSITNVKINNPRLLNVSKSGGHRILDDKNVAHYIPYGWIHLYFETIDGVAFRF' A
#
# COMPACT_ATOMS: atom_id res chain seq x y z
N MET A 1 24.28 -23.29 6.12
CA MET A 1 24.00 -21.96 5.54
C MET A 1 22.99 -21.27 6.43
N LYS A 2 23.26 -20.10 6.99
CA LYS A 2 22.22 -19.30 7.65
C LYS A 2 21.43 -18.62 6.54
N GLU A 3 20.12 -18.88 6.47
CA GLU A 3 19.22 -18.02 5.72
C GLU A 3 19.36 -16.61 6.29
N VAL A 4 19.97 -15.72 5.52
CA VAL A 4 19.87 -14.29 5.79
C VAL A 4 18.53 -13.87 5.21
N THR A 5 17.47 -13.99 6.01
CA THR A 5 16.20 -13.36 5.66
C THR A 5 16.46 -11.87 5.58
N LYS A 6 16.51 -11.32 4.36
CA LYS A 6 16.62 -9.87 4.19
C LYS A 6 15.38 -9.24 4.81
N GLU A 7 15.56 -8.51 5.89
CA GLU A 7 14.47 -7.80 6.56
C GLU A 7 13.84 -6.81 5.59
N LEU A 8 12.50 -6.74 5.61
CA LEU A 8 11.76 -5.77 4.83
C LEU A 8 11.92 -4.39 5.47
N GLU A 9 12.24 -3.38 4.66
CA GLU A 9 12.24 -1.98 5.11
C GLU A 9 10.79 -1.48 5.19
N TRP A 10 10.34 -1.14 6.39
CA TRP A 10 8.99 -0.64 6.65
C TRP A 10 8.99 0.86 6.92
N LYS A 11 8.10 1.58 6.25
CA LYS A 11 7.77 2.98 6.50
C LYS A 11 6.48 3.05 7.32
N ASN A 12 6.49 3.86 8.38
CA ASN A 12 5.27 4.18 9.12
C ASN A 12 4.37 5.10 8.26
N ILE A 13 3.11 4.70 8.12
CA ILE A 13 2.04 5.45 7.44
C ILE A 13 0.74 5.47 8.28
N ASP A 14 0.83 5.33 9.60
CA ASP A 14 -0.32 5.22 10.53
C ASP A 14 -1.18 6.49 10.63
N HIS A 15 -0.72 7.57 10.03
CA HIS A 15 -1.46 8.83 9.88
C HIS A 15 -2.40 8.82 8.66
N GLU A 16 -2.40 7.78 7.83
CA GLU A 16 -3.36 7.61 6.72
C GLU A 16 -4.69 7.02 7.22
N ILE A 17 -5.82 7.68 6.91
CA ILE A 17 -7.17 7.15 7.14
C ILE A 17 -7.45 6.00 6.18
N TYR A 18 -7.05 6.18 4.91
CA TYR A 18 -7.13 5.14 3.90
C TYR A 18 -6.13 5.35 2.77
N ARG A 19 -5.85 4.27 2.05
CA ARG A 19 -5.07 4.24 0.81
C ARG A 19 -5.83 3.47 -0.26
N VAL A 20 -5.89 4.01 -1.48
CA VAL A 20 -6.53 3.38 -2.64
C VAL A 20 -5.52 3.18 -3.77
N TYR A 21 -5.51 1.96 -4.30
CA TYR A 21 -4.81 1.61 -5.52
C TYR A 21 -5.83 1.38 -6.63
N VAL A 22 -5.54 1.91 -7.81
CA VAL A 22 -6.42 1.79 -8.98
C VAL A 22 -5.72 0.97 -10.04
N PHE A 23 -6.36 -0.11 -10.48
CA PHE A 23 -5.88 -0.98 -11.55
C PHE A 23 -6.76 -0.84 -12.78
N ARG A 24 -6.14 -0.97 -13.96
CA ARG A 24 -6.86 -1.09 -15.22
C ARG A 24 -6.84 -2.54 -15.69
N ASN A 25 -8.04 -3.09 -15.89
CA ASN A 25 -8.25 -4.46 -16.39
C ASN A 25 -9.06 -4.37 -17.70
N GLY A 26 -8.37 -4.23 -18.83
CA GLY A 26 -9.02 -3.95 -20.12
C GLY A 26 -9.71 -2.58 -20.11
N ASP A 27 -11.04 -2.59 -20.31
CA ASP A 27 -11.89 -1.39 -20.25
C ASP A 27 -12.45 -1.11 -18.84
N SER A 28 -12.18 -2.00 -17.88
CA SER A 28 -12.66 -1.87 -16.50
C SER A 28 -11.61 -1.26 -15.57
N ILE A 29 -12.09 -0.52 -14.57
CA ILE A 29 -11.27 0.01 -13.47
C ILE A 29 -11.62 -0.76 -12.19
N THR A 30 -10.60 -1.17 -11.44
CA THR A 30 -10.76 -1.85 -10.15
C THR A 30 -9.99 -1.10 -9.07
N ASN A 31 -10.64 -0.87 -7.92
CA ASN A 31 -10.04 -0.17 -6.81
C ASN A 31 -9.81 -1.13 -5.64
N VAL A 32 -8.60 -1.08 -5.07
CA VAL A 32 -8.27 -1.76 -3.81
C VAL A 32 -8.11 -0.68 -2.74
N LYS A 33 -9.06 -0.61 -1.82
CA LYS A 33 -9.03 0.32 -0.67
C LYS A 33 -8.59 -0.42 0.58
N ILE A 34 -7.62 0.14 1.28
CA ILE A 34 -7.14 -0.33 2.58
C ILE A 34 -7.43 0.80 3.58
N ASN A 35 -8.14 0.49 4.65
CA ASN A 35 -8.45 1.43 5.73
C ASN A 35 -7.41 1.30 6.84
N ASN A 36 -7.11 2.41 7.51
CA ASN A 36 -6.18 2.49 8.64
C ASN A 36 -4.85 1.74 8.40
N PRO A 37 -4.17 1.97 7.26
CA PRO A 37 -2.86 1.35 7.04
C PRO A 37 -1.84 1.88 8.05
N ARG A 38 -0.96 1.02 8.54
CA ARG A 38 0.04 1.34 9.58
C ARG A 38 1.46 1.32 9.04
N LEU A 39 1.80 0.29 8.28
CA LEU A 39 3.14 0.09 7.75
C LEU A 39 3.08 -0.15 6.24
N LEU A 40 4.01 0.46 5.52
CA LEU A 40 4.23 0.28 4.10
C LEU A 40 5.62 -0.27 3.85
N ASN A 41 5.71 -1.37 3.12
CA ASN A 41 6.95 -1.80 2.48
C ASN A 41 6.78 -1.69 0.95
N VAL A 42 7.79 -1.16 0.26
CA VAL A 42 7.83 -1.10 -1.21
C VAL A 42 8.91 -2.05 -1.68
N SER A 43 8.56 -3.00 -2.56
CA SER A 43 9.52 -3.92 -3.15
C SER A 43 10.38 -3.22 -4.20
N LYS A 44 11.55 -3.80 -4.51
CA LYS A 44 12.39 -3.33 -5.64
C LYS A 44 11.67 -3.36 -7.00
N SER A 45 10.63 -4.19 -7.14
CA SER A 45 9.80 -4.29 -8.34
C SER A 45 8.62 -3.32 -8.37
N GLY A 46 8.47 -2.45 -7.36
CA GLY A 46 7.39 -1.47 -7.27
C GLY A 46 6.07 -2.01 -6.70
N GLY A 47 6.03 -3.25 -6.22
CA GLY A 47 4.89 -3.79 -5.48
C GLY A 47 4.86 -3.25 -4.04
N HIS A 48 3.68 -3.11 -3.46
CA HIS A 48 3.53 -2.63 -2.08
C HIS A 48 3.07 -3.77 -1.18
N ARG A 49 3.51 -3.74 0.08
CA ARG A 49 2.90 -4.50 1.18
C ARG A 49 2.41 -3.51 2.21
N ILE A 50 1.17 -3.66 2.64
CA ILE A 50 0.54 -2.78 3.62
C ILE A 50 0.10 -3.62 4.82
N LEU A 51 0.53 -3.26 6.02
CA LEU A 51 -0.02 -3.80 7.26
C LEU A 51 -1.09 -2.83 7.77
N ASP A 52 -2.30 -3.32 8.04
CA ASP A 52 -3.39 -2.51 8.60
C ASP A 52 -3.50 -2.60 10.14
N ASP A 53 -4.46 -1.87 10.71
CA ASP A 53 -4.79 -1.87 12.14
C ASP A 53 -5.35 -3.19 12.68
N LYS A 54 -5.75 -4.10 11.80
CA LYS A 54 -6.20 -5.47 12.12
C LYS A 54 -5.07 -6.49 12.01
N ASN A 55 -3.83 -6.04 11.80
CA ASN A 55 -2.66 -6.87 11.56
C ASN A 55 -2.77 -7.73 10.29
N VAL A 56 -3.56 -7.31 9.30
CA VAL A 56 -3.62 -7.96 7.99
C VAL A 56 -2.57 -7.37 7.06
N ALA A 57 -1.75 -8.23 6.47
CA ALA A 57 -0.76 -7.86 5.46
C ALA A 57 -1.35 -8.00 4.05
N HIS A 58 -1.65 -6.86 3.42
CA HIS A 58 -2.15 -6.77 2.05
C HIS A 58 -0.98 -6.73 1.07
N TYR A 59 -0.92 -7.69 0.14
CA TYR A 59 0.00 -7.63 -0.99
C TYR A 59 -0.65 -6.93 -2.17
N ILE A 60 -0.04 -5.84 -2.61
CA ILE A 60 -0.48 -5.04 -3.75
C ILE A 60 0.56 -5.20 -4.86
N PRO A 61 0.24 -5.92 -5.95
CA PRO A 61 1.19 -6.11 -7.05
C PRO A 61 1.45 -4.79 -7.79
N TYR A 62 2.51 -4.77 -8.59
CA TYR A 62 2.74 -3.69 -9.55
C TYR A 62 1.59 -3.62 -10.57
N GLY A 63 1.46 -2.49 -11.28
CA GLY A 63 0.46 -2.31 -12.34
C GLY A 63 -0.77 -1.49 -11.97
N TRP A 64 -0.81 -0.95 -10.75
CA TRP A 64 -1.73 0.14 -10.44
C TRP A 64 -1.34 1.39 -11.24
N ILE A 65 -2.34 2.11 -11.74
CA ILE A 65 -2.20 3.30 -12.60
C ILE A 65 -2.39 4.61 -11.82
N HIS A 66 -3.03 4.54 -10.65
CA HIS A 66 -3.16 5.67 -9.74
C HIS A 66 -3.05 5.22 -8.29
N LEU A 67 -2.66 6.15 -7.44
CA LEU A 67 -2.59 5.98 -6.01
C LEU A 67 -3.19 7.20 -5.30
N TYR A 68 -4.04 6.94 -4.31
CA TYR A 68 -4.68 7.94 -3.48
C TYR A 68 -4.46 7.61 -2.02
N PHE A 69 -4.27 8.62 -1.19
CA PHE A 69 -4.42 8.47 0.25
C PHE A 69 -4.97 9.76 0.85
N GLU A 70 -5.63 9.59 1.99
CA GLU A 70 -6.09 10.69 2.83
C GLU A 70 -5.55 10.46 4.23
N THR A 71 -5.02 11.52 4.84
CA THR A 71 -4.45 11.50 6.18
C THR A 71 -5.40 12.07 7.22
N ILE A 72 -5.13 11.78 8.50
CA ILE A 72 -5.96 12.20 9.63
C ILE A 72 -6.05 13.73 9.74
N ASP A 73 -5.04 14.46 9.28
CA ASP A 73 -5.01 15.93 9.22
C ASP A 73 -5.67 16.50 7.94
N GLY A 74 -6.33 15.66 7.14
CA GLY A 74 -7.08 16.06 5.95
C GLY A 74 -6.22 16.32 4.72
N VAL A 75 -4.94 15.91 4.72
CA VAL A 75 -4.09 15.97 3.52
C VAL A 75 -4.47 14.83 2.58
N ALA A 76 -4.96 15.19 1.40
CA ALA A 76 -5.23 14.25 0.32
C ALA A 76 -4.13 14.32 -0.74
N PHE A 77 -3.61 13.17 -1.14
CA PHE A 77 -2.64 13.06 -2.23
C PHE A 77 -3.19 12.17 -3.34
N ARG A 78 -2.92 12.58 -4.59
CA ARG A 78 -3.29 11.85 -5.80
C ARG A 78 -2.12 11.87 -6.78
N PHE A 79 -1.69 10.69 -7.20
CA PHE A 79 -0.71 10.46 -8.26
C PHE A 79 -1.39 9.83 -9.49
#